data_AF-A0A0D1XZ24-F1
#
_entry.id   AF-A0A0D1XZ24-F1
#
_cell.length_a   1.000
_cell.length_b   1.000
_cell.length_c   1.000
_cell.angle_alpha   90.00
_cell.angle_beta   90.00
_cell.angle_gamma   90.00
#
_symmetry.space_group_name_H-M   'P 1'
#
loop_
_entity.id
_entity.type
_entity.pdbx_description
1 polymer ?
#
loop_
_entity_poly.entity_id
_entity_poly.type
_entity_poly.pdbx_seq_one_letter_code
_entity_poly.pdbx_strand_id
1 'polypeptide(L)'
;MMILHLISLFVINFPAVLAASPPITIYAWPLSAPSPKPFAEIVLPSATDGTAEVRTKNIPNVSDGEIVRLGILDDKKAWSGIATSADSFRPGIAQRLSLHTNTEGQVVHIGFSSFKAVPQNKGIQGDDIFVEIVPIQMGVQPVLNKPVILNAEGKVDKPGQEDNRTFLQKYWWAILLFLVLQLAAGGGKE
;
A
#
# COMPACT_ATOMS: atom_id res chain seq x y z
N MET A 1 -59.57 25.21 14.59
CA MET A 1 -59.56 24.29 13.44
C MET A 1 -58.09 24.02 13.09
N MET A 2 -57.53 22.93 13.63
CA MET A 2 -56.10 22.56 13.57
C MET A 2 -55.77 21.98 12.18
N ILE A 3 -54.77 22.54 11.49
CA ILE A 3 -54.19 21.94 10.28
C ILE A 3 -52.88 21.25 10.67
N LEU A 4 -52.96 19.93 10.75
CA LEU A 4 -51.89 19.00 11.09
C LEU A 4 -50.89 18.90 9.92
N HIS A 5 -49.64 19.28 10.14
CA HIS A 5 -48.56 19.18 9.15
C HIS A 5 -48.04 17.74 9.10
N LEU A 6 -48.18 17.08 7.95
CA LEU A 6 -47.62 15.75 7.66
C LEU A 6 -46.28 15.94 6.93
N ILE A 7 -45.16 15.77 7.63
CA ILE A 7 -43.81 15.80 7.03
C ILE A 7 -43.48 14.38 6.56
N SER A 8 -43.50 14.18 5.25
CA SER A 8 -43.06 12.94 4.61
C SER A 8 -41.53 12.91 4.50
N LEU A 9 -40.89 12.00 5.24
CA LEU A 9 -39.45 11.72 5.11
C LEU A 9 -39.20 10.92 3.82
N PHE A 10 -38.72 11.60 2.79
CA PHE A 10 -38.23 10.98 1.55
C PHE A 10 -36.77 10.55 1.77
N VAL A 11 -36.55 9.27 2.08
CA VAL A 11 -35.21 8.67 2.15
C VAL A 11 -34.74 8.38 0.73
N ILE A 12 -33.84 9.22 0.21
CA ILE A 12 -33.21 9.02 -1.10
C ILE A 12 -32.12 7.94 -0.94
N ASN A 13 -32.39 6.74 -1.44
CA ASN A 13 -31.35 5.75 -1.69
C ASN A 13 -30.53 6.21 -2.91
N PHE A 14 -29.34 6.74 -2.68
CA PHE A 14 -28.36 6.94 -3.76
C PHE A 14 -27.73 5.59 -4.10
N PRO A 15 -27.87 5.06 -5.33
CA PRO A 15 -27.03 3.96 -5.77
C PRO A 15 -25.58 4.45 -5.79
N ALA A 16 -24.70 3.74 -5.07
CA ALA A 16 -23.26 3.98 -5.15
C ALA A 16 -22.80 3.68 -6.58
N VAL A 17 -22.60 4.72 -7.36
CA VAL A 17 -21.91 4.63 -8.64
C VAL A 17 -20.47 4.22 -8.31
N LEU A 18 -20.09 3.00 -8.69
CA LEU A 18 -18.68 2.59 -8.76
C LEU A 18 -17.99 3.57 -9.71
N ALA A 19 -17.26 4.53 -9.16
CA ALA A 19 -16.50 5.49 -9.93
C ALA A 19 -15.46 4.73 -10.76
N ALA A 20 -15.62 4.72 -12.08
CA ALA A 20 -14.57 4.29 -12.98
C ALA A 20 -13.36 5.20 -12.75
N SER A 21 -12.19 4.60 -12.52
CA SER A 21 -10.96 5.38 -12.33
C SER A 21 -10.64 6.19 -13.60
N PRO A 22 -10.22 7.46 -13.47
CA PRO A 22 -9.89 8.27 -14.64
C PRO A 22 -8.68 7.65 -15.38
N PRO A 23 -8.66 7.71 -16.72
CA PRO A 23 -7.55 7.19 -17.51
C PRO A 23 -6.27 7.99 -17.24
N ILE A 24 -5.15 7.29 -17.15
CA ILE A 24 -3.83 7.88 -16.90
C ILE A 24 -3.13 8.09 -18.23
N THR A 25 -2.75 9.33 -18.50
CA THR A 25 -1.99 9.68 -19.70
C THR A 25 -0.51 9.71 -19.40
N ILE A 26 0.25 8.94 -20.16
CA ILE A 26 1.70 8.92 -20.14
C ILE A 26 2.21 9.73 -21.30
N TYR A 27 3.20 10.56 -21.01
CA TYR A 27 3.85 11.40 -21.98
C TYR A 27 5.23 10.84 -22.30
N ALA A 28 5.61 10.86 -23.58
CA ALA A 28 6.96 10.59 -24.02
C ALA A 28 7.43 11.71 -24.96
N TRP A 29 8.66 12.17 -24.77
CA TRP A 29 9.27 13.11 -25.68
C TRP A 29 10.80 13.03 -25.63
N PRO A 30 11.47 13.22 -26.77
CA PRO A 30 12.92 13.31 -26.79
C PRO A 30 13.43 14.52 -26.01
N LEU A 31 14.68 14.45 -25.55
CA LEU A 31 15.36 15.56 -24.88
C LEU A 31 15.41 16.82 -25.74
N SER A 32 15.49 16.67 -27.06
CA SER A 32 15.50 17.78 -28.01
C SER A 32 14.13 18.42 -28.25
N ALA A 33 13.04 17.75 -27.86
CA ALA A 33 11.69 18.30 -28.01
C ALA A 33 11.34 19.24 -26.85
N PRO A 34 10.71 20.40 -27.13
CA PRO A 34 10.40 21.40 -26.11
C PRO A 34 9.21 21.02 -25.22
N SER A 35 8.35 20.10 -25.67
CA SER A 35 7.10 19.77 -24.99
C SER A 35 6.78 18.27 -24.97
N PRO A 36 6.10 17.80 -23.90
CA PRO A 36 5.64 16.42 -23.79
C PRO A 36 4.57 16.07 -24.83
N LYS A 37 4.65 14.86 -25.39
CA LYS A 37 3.62 14.33 -26.30
C LYS A 37 2.95 13.10 -25.68
N PRO A 38 1.62 12.92 -25.81
CA PRO A 38 0.93 11.74 -25.32
C PRO A 38 1.45 10.46 -26.00
N PHE A 39 1.97 9.54 -25.19
CA PHE A 39 2.54 8.26 -25.60
C PHE A 39 1.54 7.13 -25.45
N ALA A 40 0.96 7.00 -24.26
CA ALA A 40 -0.01 5.96 -23.98
C ALA A 40 -1.08 6.44 -23.01
N GLU A 41 -2.30 5.94 -23.18
CA GLU A 41 -3.40 6.15 -22.26
C GLU A 41 -3.75 4.80 -21.64
N ILE A 42 -3.71 4.74 -20.30
CA ILE A 42 -3.90 3.51 -19.54
C ILE A 42 -5.15 3.63 -18.71
N VAL A 43 -6.03 2.65 -18.86
CA VAL A 43 -7.19 2.49 -18.00
C VAL A 43 -6.82 1.48 -16.92
N LEU A 44 -6.80 1.93 -15.67
CA LEU A 44 -6.58 1.03 -14.55
C LEU A 44 -7.83 0.17 -14.35
N PRO A 45 -7.68 -1.13 -14.10
CA PRO A 45 -8.81 -1.98 -13.81
C PRO A 45 -9.37 -1.64 -12.44
N SER A 46 -10.70 -1.68 -12.32
CA SER A 46 -11.35 -1.75 -11.01
C SER A 46 -10.88 -3.02 -10.29
N ALA A 47 -10.79 -2.98 -8.96
CA ALA A 47 -10.09 -3.90 -8.05
C ALA A 47 -10.30 -5.43 -8.19
N THR A 48 -11.05 -5.89 -9.19
CA THR A 48 -11.44 -7.29 -9.40
C THR A 48 -10.70 -7.97 -10.56
N ASP A 49 -10.26 -7.24 -11.59
CA ASP A 49 -9.67 -7.82 -12.81
C ASP A 49 -8.28 -7.23 -13.10
N GLY A 50 -7.25 -7.75 -12.43
CA GLY A 50 -5.91 -7.16 -12.32
C GLY A 50 -5.04 -7.02 -13.58
N THR A 51 -5.59 -6.64 -14.73
CA THR A 51 -4.82 -6.34 -15.96
C THR A 51 -5.14 -4.93 -16.44
N ALA A 52 -4.14 -4.04 -16.49
CA ALA A 52 -4.30 -2.70 -17.03
C ALA A 52 -4.30 -2.71 -18.56
N GLU A 53 -5.27 -2.02 -19.15
CA GLU A 53 -5.43 -1.97 -20.60
C GLU A 53 -4.78 -0.71 -21.19
N VAL A 54 -4.01 -0.90 -22.26
CA VAL A 54 -3.44 0.21 -23.05
C VAL A 54 -4.44 0.59 -24.13
N ARG A 55 -5.05 1.76 -24.00
CA ARG A 55 -6.06 2.25 -24.94
C ARG A 55 -5.45 2.85 -26.22
N THR A 56 -4.33 3.55 -26.08
CA THR A 56 -3.66 4.25 -27.18
C THR A 56 -2.17 4.03 -27.10
N LYS A 57 -1.51 3.86 -28.25
CA LYS A 57 -0.05 3.77 -28.39
C LYS A 57 0.43 4.72 -29.49
N ASN A 58 1.25 5.69 -29.11
CA ASN A 58 1.91 6.63 -30.03
C ASN A 58 3.42 6.56 -29.80
N ILE A 59 4.16 5.96 -30.73
CA ILE A 59 5.62 5.90 -30.65
C ILE A 59 6.18 7.30 -30.93
N PRO A 60 7.06 7.85 -30.06
CA PRO A 60 7.64 9.16 -30.27
C PRO A 60 8.58 9.10 -31.48
N ASN A 61 8.52 10.11 -32.36
CA ASN A 61 9.49 10.25 -33.45
C ASN A 61 10.82 10.74 -32.84
N VAL A 62 11.80 9.85 -32.77
CA VAL A 62 13.07 10.07 -32.06
C VAL A 62 14.24 9.64 -32.94
N SER A 63 15.33 10.39 -32.86
CA SER A 63 16.55 10.08 -33.59
C SER A 63 17.35 8.97 -32.89
N ASP A 64 18.16 8.24 -33.65
CA ASP A 64 19.02 7.19 -33.08
C ASP A 64 20.01 7.77 -32.05
N GLY A 65 20.14 7.09 -30.90
CA GLY A 65 21.03 7.53 -29.82
C GLY A 65 20.48 8.67 -28.95
N GLU A 66 19.28 9.15 -29.22
CA GLU A 66 18.64 10.19 -28.41
C GLU A 66 18.06 9.63 -27.09
N ILE A 67 17.95 10.48 -26.08
CA ILE A 67 17.31 10.14 -24.81
C ILE A 67 15.86 10.61 -24.85
N VAL A 68 14.94 9.70 -24.54
CA VAL A 68 13.50 9.94 -24.46
C VAL A 68 13.09 10.00 -23.00
N ARG A 69 12.44 11.09 -22.62
CA ARG A 69 11.79 11.24 -21.32
C ARG A 69 10.42 10.58 -21.38
N LEU A 70 10.11 9.75 -20.39
CA LEU A 70 8.80 9.15 -20.20
C LEU A 70 8.31 9.52 -18.82
N GLY A 71 7.06 9.95 -18.70
CA GLY A 71 6.51 10.27 -17.39
C GLY A 71 5.03 10.58 -17.39
N ILE A 72 4.54 10.81 -16.20
CA ILE A 72 3.21 11.37 -15.93
C ILE A 72 3.38 12.82 -15.48
N LEU A 73 2.31 13.60 -15.65
CA LEU A 73 2.19 14.92 -15.08
C LEU A 73 1.15 14.85 -13.95
N ASP A 74 1.53 15.33 -12.78
CA ASP A 74 0.62 15.51 -11.64
C ASP A 74 -0.38 16.65 -11.92
N ASP A 75 -1.40 16.80 -11.09
CA ASP A 75 -2.41 17.88 -11.19
C ASP A 75 -1.77 19.28 -11.19
N LYS A 76 -0.62 19.41 -10.53
CA LYS A 76 0.20 20.63 -10.48
C LYS A 76 1.11 20.80 -11.69
N LYS A 77 0.97 19.94 -12.71
CA LYS A 77 1.86 19.82 -13.88
C LYS A 77 3.32 19.51 -13.51
N ALA A 78 3.54 18.94 -12.32
CA ALA A 78 4.84 18.44 -11.93
C ALA A 78 5.12 17.14 -12.67
N TRP A 79 6.30 17.01 -13.27
CA TRP A 79 6.69 15.81 -13.98
C TRP A 79 7.26 14.76 -13.02
N SER A 80 6.82 13.52 -13.18
CA SER A 80 7.40 12.34 -12.53
C SER A 80 7.62 11.25 -13.56
N GLY A 81 8.85 10.76 -13.66
CA GLY A 81 9.17 9.72 -14.62
C GLY A 81 10.66 9.49 -14.76
N ILE A 82 11.04 9.00 -15.92
CA ILE A 82 12.34 8.42 -16.22
C ILE A 82 12.83 8.84 -17.61
N ALA A 83 14.10 8.57 -17.88
CA ALA A 83 14.73 8.79 -19.17
C ALA A 83 15.31 7.46 -19.68
N THR A 84 15.10 7.15 -20.96
CA THR A 84 15.57 5.92 -21.60
C THR A 84 16.11 6.20 -23.01
N SER A 85 16.86 5.28 -23.59
CA SER A 85 17.34 5.40 -24.98
C SER A 85 16.17 5.30 -25.97
N ALA A 86 16.25 6.06 -27.06
CA ALA A 86 15.42 5.94 -28.25
C ALA A 86 15.40 4.52 -28.82
N ASP A 87 16.48 3.76 -28.62
CA ASP A 87 16.58 2.36 -29.05
C ASP A 87 15.50 1.47 -28.45
N SER A 88 14.98 1.81 -27.26
CA SER A 88 13.88 1.08 -26.61
C SER A 88 12.53 1.18 -27.33
N PHE A 89 12.42 2.06 -28.34
CA PHE A 89 11.21 2.28 -29.14
C PHE A 89 11.33 1.71 -30.55
N ARG A 90 12.44 1.03 -30.87
CA ARG A 90 12.63 0.42 -32.18
C ARG A 90 11.62 -0.73 -32.41
N PRO A 91 11.21 -0.95 -33.66
CA PRO A 91 10.37 -2.10 -34.00
C PRO A 91 11.02 -3.41 -33.55
N GLY A 92 10.22 -4.33 -33.01
CA GLY A 92 10.71 -5.62 -32.54
C GLY A 92 11.16 -5.66 -31.07
N ILE A 93 11.11 -4.52 -30.37
CA ILE A 93 11.37 -4.40 -28.94
C ILE A 93 10.09 -4.14 -28.15
N ALA A 94 9.68 -5.15 -27.37
CA ALA A 94 8.53 -5.05 -26.49
C ALA A 94 8.85 -4.17 -25.27
N GLN A 95 7.82 -3.52 -24.73
CA GLN A 95 7.94 -2.52 -23.69
C GLN A 95 7.16 -2.98 -22.47
N ARG A 96 7.76 -2.87 -21.28
CA ARG A 96 7.05 -3.03 -20.01
C ARG A 96 7.09 -1.72 -19.26
N LEU A 97 5.91 -1.26 -18.89
CA LEU A 97 5.68 -0.09 -18.10
C LEU A 97 5.19 -0.51 -16.71
N SER A 98 5.87 -0.04 -15.68
CA SER A 98 5.52 -0.31 -14.28
C SER A 98 4.96 0.96 -13.65
N LEU A 99 3.69 0.95 -13.25
CA LEU A 99 3.02 2.07 -12.61
C LEU A 99 3.16 1.94 -11.09
N HIS A 100 3.96 2.80 -10.48
CA HIS A 100 4.16 2.78 -9.03
C HIS A 100 3.08 3.60 -8.34
N THR A 101 2.32 2.94 -7.45
CA THR A 101 1.23 3.59 -6.72
C THR A 101 1.57 3.84 -5.26
N ASN A 102 0.97 4.88 -4.67
CA ASN A 102 1.04 5.15 -3.24
C ASN A 102 0.04 4.28 -2.44
N THR A 103 -0.03 4.50 -1.13
CA THR A 103 -0.97 3.82 -0.23
C THR A 103 -2.44 4.09 -0.54
N GLU A 104 -2.73 5.17 -1.27
CA GLU A 104 -4.08 5.56 -1.70
C GLU A 104 -4.44 4.98 -3.08
N GLY A 105 -3.51 4.27 -3.73
CA GLY A 105 -3.69 3.72 -5.08
C GLY A 105 -3.48 4.72 -6.22
N GLN A 106 -3.04 5.93 -5.93
CA GLN A 106 -2.70 6.92 -6.95
C GLN A 106 -1.31 6.62 -7.55
N VAL A 107 -1.18 6.73 -8.87
CA VAL A 107 0.11 6.56 -9.54
C VAL A 107 1.00 7.78 -9.28
N VAL A 108 2.14 7.56 -8.66
CA VAL A 108 3.11 8.62 -8.29
C VAL A 108 4.34 8.62 -9.21
N HIS A 109 4.71 7.45 -9.72
CA HIS A 109 5.90 7.29 -10.55
C HIS A 109 5.71 6.20 -11.59
N ILE A 110 6.55 6.22 -12.63
CA ILE A 110 6.56 5.19 -13.66
C ILE A 110 7.95 4.58 -13.83
N GLY A 111 7.99 3.27 -14.00
CA GLY A 111 9.13 2.50 -14.45
C GLY A 111 8.95 2.10 -15.91
N PHE A 112 10.06 1.89 -16.61
CA PHE A 112 10.06 1.42 -17.99
C PHE A 112 11.23 0.47 -18.20
N SER A 113 10.96 -0.62 -18.89
CA SER A 113 11.96 -1.56 -19.35
C SER A 113 11.61 -1.99 -20.76
N SER A 114 12.63 -2.28 -21.56
CA SER A 114 12.49 -2.74 -22.93
C SER A 114 13.17 -4.10 -23.06
N PHE A 115 12.57 -5.01 -23.82
CA PHE A 115 13.11 -6.36 -24.01
C PHE A 115 12.78 -6.88 -25.40
N LYS A 116 13.70 -7.66 -25.98
CA LYS A 116 13.45 -8.31 -27.27
C LYS A 116 12.40 -9.40 -27.08
N ALA A 117 11.33 -9.36 -27.88
CA ALA A 117 10.35 -10.42 -27.88
C ALA A 117 11.01 -11.72 -28.33
N VAL A 118 10.93 -12.77 -27.50
CA VAL A 118 11.46 -14.08 -27.86
C VAL A 118 10.42 -14.78 -28.73
N PRO A 119 10.74 -15.16 -29.99
CA PRO A 119 9.76 -15.73 -30.92
C PRO A 119 9.17 -17.09 -30.48
N GLN A 120 9.72 -17.70 -29.43
CA GLN A 120 9.22 -18.97 -28.87
C GLN A 120 7.99 -18.81 -27.97
N ASN A 121 7.70 -17.60 -27.46
CA ASN A 121 6.48 -17.34 -26.70
C ASN A 121 5.35 -16.92 -27.65
N LYS A 122 4.43 -17.85 -27.93
CA LYS A 122 3.14 -17.58 -28.58
C LYS A 122 2.36 -16.54 -27.76
N GLY A 123 2.54 -15.26 -28.06
CA GLY A 123 1.75 -14.18 -27.45
C GLY A 123 2.49 -12.87 -27.18
N ILE A 124 3.82 -12.81 -27.30
CA ILE A 124 4.57 -11.56 -27.15
C ILE A 124 5.10 -11.16 -28.51
N GLN A 125 4.48 -10.16 -29.13
CA GLN A 125 4.99 -9.52 -30.33
C GLN A 125 6.01 -8.45 -29.94
N GLY A 126 6.95 -8.20 -30.84
CA GLY A 126 8.03 -7.24 -30.63
C GLY A 126 7.56 -5.80 -30.49
N ASP A 127 6.28 -5.48 -30.66
CA ASP A 127 5.76 -4.12 -30.46
C ASP A 127 4.71 -4.05 -29.35
N ASP A 128 4.59 -5.08 -28.50
CA ASP A 128 3.60 -5.07 -27.42
C ASP A 128 4.02 -4.18 -26.24
N ILE A 129 3.04 -3.56 -25.60
CA ILE A 129 3.20 -2.81 -24.35
C ILE A 129 2.52 -3.58 -23.23
N PHE A 130 3.30 -3.94 -22.22
CA PHE A 130 2.84 -4.56 -20.98
C PHE A 130 2.76 -3.51 -19.89
N VAL A 131 1.65 -3.48 -19.17
CA VAL A 131 1.46 -2.57 -18.03
C VAL A 131 1.35 -3.40 -16.76
N GLU A 132 2.18 -3.05 -15.79
CA GLU A 132 2.20 -3.66 -14.46
C GLU A 132 1.93 -2.58 -13.41
N ILE A 133 1.06 -2.85 -12.43
CA ILE A 133 0.82 -1.95 -11.32
C ILE A 133 1.63 -2.44 -10.12
N VAL A 134 2.54 -1.59 -9.63
CA VAL A 134 3.45 -1.90 -8.52
C VAL A 134 3.04 -1.07 -7.30
N PRO A 135 2.26 -1.62 -6.36
CA PRO A 135 1.90 -0.91 -5.14
C PRO A 135 3.11 -0.70 -4.23
N ILE A 136 3.09 0.40 -3.48
CA ILE A 136 4.08 0.63 -2.44
C ILE A 136 4.03 -0.49 -1.40
N GLN A 137 5.15 -1.19 -1.22
CA GLN A 137 5.30 -2.21 -0.19
C GLN A 137 5.90 -1.59 1.06
N MET A 138 5.22 -1.74 2.19
CA MET A 138 5.79 -1.35 3.48
C MET A 138 6.99 -2.26 3.78
N GLY A 139 8.15 -1.66 4.04
CA GLY A 139 9.33 -2.39 4.47
C GLY A 139 9.12 -3.08 5.82
N VAL A 140 9.94 -4.09 6.10
CA VAL A 140 9.95 -4.76 7.41
C VAL A 140 10.29 -3.72 8.48
N GLN A 141 9.38 -3.51 9.43
CA GLN A 141 9.66 -2.62 10.55
C GLN A 141 10.67 -3.30 11.48
N PRO A 142 11.74 -2.59 11.88
CA PRO A 142 12.73 -3.17 12.78
C PRO A 142 12.08 -3.46 14.13
N VAL A 143 12.25 -4.70 14.62
CA VAL A 143 11.85 -5.06 15.97
C VAL A 143 12.90 -4.50 16.93
N LEU A 144 12.60 -3.36 17.56
CA LEU A 144 13.43 -2.88 18.66
C LEU A 144 13.22 -3.77 19.88
N ASN A 145 14.32 -4.14 20.53
CA ASN A 145 14.27 -4.72 21.86
C ASN A 145 13.57 -3.75 22.81
N LYS A 146 12.69 -4.28 23.68
CA LYS A 146 12.04 -3.47 24.71
C LYS A 146 13.10 -2.81 25.59
N PRO A 147 12.86 -1.56 26.06
CA PRO A 147 13.78 -0.89 26.95
C PRO A 147 13.98 -1.72 28.22
N VAL A 148 15.25 -1.85 28.63
CA VAL A 148 15.63 -2.51 29.88
C VAL A 148 15.27 -1.57 31.03
N ILE A 149 14.22 -1.91 31.77
CA ILE A 149 13.83 -1.13 32.96
C ILE A 149 14.83 -1.47 34.07
N LEU A 150 15.45 -0.43 34.62
CA LEU A 150 16.37 -0.53 35.75
C LEU A 150 15.63 -0.13 37.03
N ASN A 151 15.91 -0.81 38.14
CA ASN A 151 15.45 -0.40 39.46
C ASN A 151 16.25 0.79 40.01
N ALA A 152 15.85 1.30 41.19
CA ALA A 152 16.49 2.45 41.85
C ALA A 152 18.00 2.24 42.11
N GLU A 153 18.43 0.98 42.23
CA GLU A 153 19.81 0.56 42.41
C GLU A 153 20.59 0.39 41.09
N GLY A 154 19.98 0.72 39.95
CA GLY A 154 20.61 0.69 38.63
C GLY A 154 20.83 -0.72 38.07
N LYS A 155 20.17 -1.74 38.63
CA LYS A 155 20.24 -3.12 38.13
C LYS A 155 19.05 -3.45 37.25
N VAL A 156 19.29 -4.33 36.27
CA VAL A 156 18.23 -4.92 35.45
C VAL A 156 17.29 -5.67 36.36
N ASP A 157 16.03 -5.22 36.45
CA ASP A 157 15.00 -6.03 37.10
C ASP A 157 14.89 -7.33 36.30
N LYS A 158 15.12 -8.46 36.98
CA LYS A 158 15.12 -9.77 36.33
C LYS A 158 13.77 -9.94 35.63
N PRO A 159 13.74 -10.26 34.32
CA PRO A 159 12.48 -10.43 33.60
C PRO A 159 11.75 -11.62 34.24
N GLY A 160 10.74 -11.33 35.06
CA GLY A 160 10.02 -12.33 35.86
C GLY A 160 9.89 -12.03 37.36
N GLN A 161 10.44 -10.92 37.88
CA GLN A 161 10.28 -10.51 39.28
C GLN A 161 9.25 -9.38 39.49
N GLU A 162 8.24 -9.29 38.63
CA GLU A 162 6.93 -8.91 39.17
C GLU A 162 6.50 -10.11 40.03
N ASP A 163 6.16 -9.90 41.30
CA ASP A 163 5.75 -10.96 42.25
C ASP A 163 4.44 -11.61 41.75
N ASN A 164 4.54 -12.43 40.70
CA ASN A 164 3.46 -13.14 40.03
C ASN A 164 3.01 -14.37 40.82
N ARG A 165 3.39 -14.47 42.10
CA ARG A 165 2.82 -15.47 43.00
C ARG A 165 1.34 -15.13 43.15
N THR A 166 0.48 -16.10 42.86
CA THR A 166 -0.96 -15.91 43.01
C THR A 166 -1.27 -15.53 44.47
N PHE A 167 -2.32 -14.74 44.70
CA PHE A 167 -2.71 -14.31 46.05
C PHE A 167 -2.80 -15.49 47.03
N LEU A 168 -3.37 -16.61 46.59
CA LEU A 168 -3.43 -17.86 47.37
C LEU A 168 -2.04 -18.42 47.70
N GLN A 169 -1.08 -18.40 46.77
CA GLN A 169 0.29 -18.85 47.01
C GLN A 169 1.01 -17.96 48.04
N LYS A 170 0.71 -16.65 48.05
CA LYS A 170 1.30 -15.67 48.97
C LYS A 170 0.73 -15.76 50.39
N TYR A 171 -0.56 -16.10 50.51
CA TYR A 171 -1.31 -16.04 51.78
C TYR A 171 -1.83 -17.39 52.28
N TRP A 172 -1.46 -18.51 51.67
CA TRP A 172 -1.91 -19.85 52.07
C TRP A 172 -1.66 -20.15 53.56
N TRP A 173 -0.49 -19.75 54.07
CA TRP A 173 -0.10 -19.94 55.46
C TRP A 173 -0.97 -19.10 56.41
N ALA A 174 -1.41 -17.92 55.99
CA ALA A 174 -2.27 -17.04 56.78
C ALA A 174 -3.69 -17.61 56.89
N ILE A 175 -4.19 -18.24 55.81
CA ILE A 175 -5.45 -18.98 55.82
C ILE A 175 -5.37 -20.15 56.81
N LEU A 176 -4.28 -20.92 56.79
CA LEU A 176 -4.09 -22.03 57.72
C LEU A 176 -4.01 -21.55 59.18
N LEU A 177 -3.27 -20.46 59.43
CA LEU A 177 -3.15 -19.87 60.75
C LEU A 177 -4.51 -19.36 61.27
N PHE A 178 -5.31 -18.73 60.40
CA PHE A 178 -6.65 -18.26 60.72
C PHE A 178 -7.61 -19.41 61.09
N LEU A 179 -7.56 -20.53 60.35
CA LEU A 179 -8.36 -21.72 60.66
C LEU A 179 -7.98 -22.35 62.00
N VAL A 180 -6.68 -22.46 62.28
CA VAL A 180 -6.18 -22.96 63.57
C VAL A 180 -6.64 -22.04 64.71
N LEU A 181 -6.58 -20.72 64.51
CA LEU A 181 -7.03 -19.75 65.51
C LEU A 181 -8.54 -19.88 65.77
N GLN A 182 -9.36 -20.10 64.74
CA GLN A 182 -10.81 -20.31 64.91
C GLN A 182 -11.13 -21.60 65.66
N LEU A 183 -10.42 -22.70 65.39
CA LEU A 183 -10.63 -23.96 66.11
C LEU A 183 -10.14 -23.87 67.58
N ALA A 184 -9.03 -23.17 67.81
CA ALA A 184 -8.48 -22.97 69.14
C ALA A 184 -9.28 -21.97 69.99
N ALA A 185 -9.83 -20.91 69.39
CA ALA A 185 -10.61 -19.89 70.09
C ALA A 185 -12.13 -20.19 70.12
N GLY A 186 -12.64 -20.98 69.17
CA GLY A 186 -14.05 -21.36 69.03
C GLY A 186 -14.43 -22.64 69.77
N GLY A 187 -13.48 -23.34 70.40
CA GLY A 187 -13.73 -24.54 71.21
C GLY A 187 -14.20 -24.27 72.65
N GLY A 188 -14.58 -23.03 72.98
CA GLY A 188 -14.97 -22.63 74.33
C GLY A 188 -16.38 -22.05 74.42
N LYS A 189 -17.34 -22.92 74.83
CA LYS A 189 -18.74 -22.74 75.31
C LYS A 189 -19.76 -23.41 74.38
N GLU A 190 -20.48 -24.45 74.81
CA GLU A 190 -21.69 -24.40 75.67
C GLU A 190 -22.72 -23.37 75.19
#